data_AF-A0A193CHT4-F1
#
_entry.id   AF-A0A193CHT4-F1
#
_cell.length_a   1.000
_cell.length_b   1.000
_cell.length_c   1.000
_cell.angle_alpha   90.00
_cell.angle_beta   90.00
_cell.angle_gamma   90.00
#
_symmetry.space_group_name_H-M   'P 1'
#
loop_
_entity.id
_entity.type
_entity.pdbx_description
1 polymer ?
#
loop_
_entity_poly.entity_id
_entity_poly.type
_entity_poly.pdbx_seq_one_letter_code
_entity_poly.pdbx_strand_id
1 'polypeptide(L)'
;TYFNLGLHTSQIDNIKTVEKVRTKLKDQFLLVVDPIAVGATKYRTSVIQDLLIKCKPNIIKGNVSEIHYLDSGVFLGKGVDSNINAVSENTHLIMVAKSVAQKYNCVVIVTAKNDIIVSPFSSEVGIINFDLPILTK
;
A
#
# COMPACT_ATOMS: atom_id res chain seq x y z
N THR A 1 10.35 -8.07 7.53
CA THR A 1 9.53 -7.44 8.59
C THR A 1 8.29 -6.83 8.00
N TYR A 2 7.14 -7.07 8.62
CA TYR A 2 5.86 -6.44 8.27
C TYR A 2 5.54 -5.34 9.28
N PHE A 3 5.27 -4.12 8.82
CA PHE A 3 4.94 -3.00 9.68
C PHE A 3 3.59 -2.41 9.29
N ASN A 4 2.63 -2.59 10.20
CA ASN A 4 1.26 -2.11 10.05
C ASN A 4 1.11 -0.72 10.65
N LEU A 5 0.57 0.22 9.86
CA LEU A 5 0.37 1.62 10.23
C LEU A 5 -1.08 1.93 10.55
N GLY A 6 -1.77 1.06 11.30
CA GLY A 6 -3.04 1.42 11.96
C GLY A 6 -2.87 2.59 12.96
N LEU A 7 -1.63 2.88 13.34
CA LEU A 7 -1.18 3.95 14.23
C LEU A 7 -1.81 3.89 15.62
N HIS A 8 -1.94 2.69 16.17
CA HIS A 8 -2.10 2.50 17.61
C HIS A 8 -0.84 2.98 18.34
N THR A 9 -0.95 3.39 19.61
CA THR A 9 0.14 4.03 20.39
C THR A 9 1.46 3.24 20.32
N SER A 10 1.38 1.92 20.50
CA SER A 10 2.54 1.02 20.41
C SER A 10 3.18 0.97 19.01
N GLN A 11 2.42 1.20 17.93
CA GLN A 11 2.96 1.27 16.58
C GLN A 11 3.69 2.60 16.36
N ILE A 12 3.16 3.70 16.88
CA ILE A 12 3.79 5.02 16.81
C ILE A 12 5.17 5.00 17.49
N ASP A 13 5.25 4.40 18.68
CA ASP A 13 6.53 4.29 19.42
C ASP A 13 7.58 3.50 18.63
N ASN A 14 7.15 2.52 17.83
CA ASN A 14 8.02 1.68 17.03
C ASN A 14 8.50 2.33 15.73
N ILE A 15 7.90 3.45 15.27
CA ILE A 15 8.32 4.14 14.03
C ILE A 15 9.80 4.50 14.09
N LYS A 16 10.25 5.12 15.19
CA LYS A 16 11.66 5.52 15.37
C LYS A 16 12.60 4.32 15.35
N THR A 17 12.15 3.17 15.85
CA THR A 17 12.94 1.94 15.83
C THR A 17 13.07 1.41 14.40
N VAL A 18 11.96 1.37 13.65
CA VAL A 18 11.96 0.97 12.24
C VAL A 18 12.85 1.89 11.41
N GLU A 19 12.74 3.21 11.59
CA GLU A 19 13.60 4.20 10.91
C GLU A 19 15.10 3.94 11.18
N LYS A 20 15.47 3.72 12.45
CA LYS A 20 16.86 3.44 12.86
C LYS A 20 17.37 2.13 12.26
N VAL A 21 16.58 1.06 12.34
CA VAL A 21 16.97 -0.25 11.81
C VAL A 21 17.09 -0.20 10.29
N ARG A 22 16.12 0.43 9.60
CA ARG A 22 16.13 0.57 8.15
C ARG A 22 17.31 1.38 7.65
N THR A 23 17.70 2.43 8.38
CA THR A 23 18.89 3.24 8.05
C THR A 23 20.18 2.42 8.19
N LYS A 24 20.30 1.57 9.22
CA LYS A 24 21.52 0.79 9.49
C LYS A 24 21.64 -0.48 8.65
N LEU A 25 20.53 -1.17 8.39
CA LEU A 25 20.50 -2.52 7.83
C LEU A 25 19.70 -2.58 6.52
N LYS A 26 19.71 -1.51 5.73
CA LYS A 26 18.84 -1.35 4.56
C LYS A 26 18.80 -2.58 3.64
N ASP A 27 19.95 -3.16 3.32
CA ASP A 27 20.05 -4.30 2.39
C ASP A 27 19.76 -5.66 3.05
N GLN A 28 19.78 -5.72 4.39
CA GLN A 28 19.55 -6.94 5.17
C GLN A 28 18.14 -6.98 5.79
N PHE A 29 17.43 -5.85 5.77
CA PHE A 29 16.15 -5.68 6.43
C PHE A 29 15.05 -5.43 5.41
N LEU A 30 14.40 -6.50 4.93
CA LEU A 30 13.23 -6.38 4.06
C LEU A 30 12.05 -5.78 4.84
N LEU A 31 11.55 -4.65 4.35
CA LEU A 31 10.44 -3.91 4.98
C LEU A 31 9.19 -3.94 4.10
N VAL A 32 8.13 -4.51 4.63
CA VAL A 32 6.77 -4.43 4.09
C VAL A 32 5.99 -3.43 4.93
N VAL A 33 5.37 -2.43 4.29
CA VAL A 33 4.54 -1.42 4.95
C VAL A 33 3.09 -1.57 4.52
N ASP A 34 2.21 -1.57 5.51
CA ASP A 34 0.76 -1.58 5.34
C ASP A 34 0.18 -0.23 5.81
N PRO A 35 -0.16 0.69 4.88
CA PRO A 35 -0.51 2.08 5.15
C PRO A 35 -1.97 2.22 5.60
N ILE A 36 -2.40 1.41 6.58
CA ILE A 36 -3.80 1.33 7.00
C ILE A 36 -4.40 2.71 7.22
N ALA A 37 -5.53 2.93 6.56
CA ALA A 37 -6.32 4.16 6.68
C ALA A 37 -5.52 5.43 6.33
N VAL A 38 -4.52 5.34 5.45
CA VAL A 38 -3.94 6.52 4.81
C VAL A 38 -5.05 7.32 4.12
N GLY A 39 -4.99 8.64 4.26
CA GLY A 39 -6.05 9.55 3.88
C GLY A 39 -7.04 9.83 5.01
N ALA A 40 -7.35 8.88 5.90
CA ALA A 40 -8.54 8.96 6.75
C ALA A 40 -8.53 10.17 7.68
N THR A 41 -7.35 10.55 8.16
CA THR A 41 -7.12 11.81 8.86
C THR A 41 -5.79 12.40 8.42
N LYS A 42 -5.66 13.73 8.53
CA LYS A 42 -4.40 14.42 8.23
C LYS A 42 -3.21 13.84 9.00
N TYR A 43 -3.42 13.47 10.26
CA TYR A 43 -2.39 12.87 11.10
C TYR A 43 -1.92 11.51 10.58
N ARG A 44 -2.85 10.60 10.26
CA ARG A 44 -2.48 9.29 9.70
C ARG A 44 -1.73 9.44 8.40
N THR A 45 -2.24 10.30 7.51
CA THR A 45 -1.59 10.59 6.24
C THR A 45 -0.18 11.12 6.43
N SER A 46 0.02 12.13 7.28
CA SER A 46 1.34 12.75 7.44
C SER A 46 2.37 11.76 7.99
N VAL A 47 1.99 10.97 8.99
CA VAL A 47 2.89 9.97 9.59
C VAL A 47 3.24 8.86 8.61
N ILE A 48 2.25 8.35 7.86
CA ILE A 48 2.47 7.30 6.87
C ILE A 48 3.37 7.80 5.73
N GLN A 49 3.08 8.98 5.18
CA GLN A 49 3.87 9.55 4.08
C GLN A 49 5.32 9.82 4.50
N ASP A 50 5.52 10.38 5.70
CA ASP A 50 6.84 10.63 6.26
C ASP A 50 7.65 9.32 6.40
N LEU A 51 7.02 8.26 6.91
CA LEU A 51 7.65 6.95 7.02
C LEU A 51 7.99 6.36 5.65
N LEU A 52 7.09 6.42 4.67
CA LEU A 52 7.35 5.90 3.32
C LEU A 52 8.55 6.59 2.66
N ILE A 53 8.67 7.92 2.82
CA ILE A 53 9.78 8.71 2.29
C ILE A 53 11.10 8.35 2.98
N LYS A 54 11.11 8.26 4.31
CA LYS A 54 12.33 8.00 5.09
C LYS A 54 12.80 6.56 4.98
N CYS A 55 11.88 5.60 5.11
CA CYS A 55 12.22 4.19 5.21
C CYS A 55 12.34 3.51 3.83
N LYS A 56 11.73 4.05 2.78
CA LYS A 56 11.77 3.49 1.41
C LYS A 56 11.51 1.97 1.43
N PRO A 57 10.29 1.52 1.75
CA PRO A 57 9.99 0.11 1.94
C PRO A 57 10.31 -0.72 0.69
N ASN A 58 10.49 -2.03 0.87
CA ASN A 58 10.63 -2.94 -0.26
C ASN A 58 9.26 -3.26 -0.88
N ILE A 59 8.22 -3.30 -0.05
CA ILE A 59 6.85 -3.62 -0.45
C ILE A 59 5.89 -2.67 0.26
N ILE A 60 4.93 -2.11 -0.48
CA ILE A 60 3.72 -1.48 0.07
C ILE A 60 2.55 -2.41 -0.22
N LYS A 61 1.76 -2.74 0.80
CA LYS A 61 0.57 -3.59 0.66
C LYS A 61 -0.64 -2.86 1.21
N GLY A 62 -1.67 -2.64 0.40
CA GLY A 62 -2.87 -1.89 0.80
C GLY A 62 -4.08 -2.24 -0.07
N ASN A 63 -5.25 -1.73 0.31
CA ASN A 63 -6.45 -1.88 -0.50
C ASN A 63 -6.52 -0.84 -1.63
N VAL A 64 -7.50 -0.97 -2.53
CA VAL A 64 -7.71 -0.06 -3.68
C VAL A 64 -7.75 1.41 -3.26
N SER A 65 -8.51 1.74 -2.20
CA SER A 65 -8.68 3.11 -1.72
C SER A 65 -7.37 3.71 -1.18
N GLU A 66 -6.60 2.94 -0.43
CA GLU A 66 -5.32 3.36 0.14
C GLU A 66 -4.26 3.59 -0.94
N ILE A 67 -4.16 2.67 -1.90
CA ILE A 67 -3.20 2.77 -3.00
C ILE A 67 -3.55 3.94 -3.93
N HIS A 68 -4.84 4.14 -4.24
CA HIS A 68 -5.29 5.32 -4.99
C HIS A 68 -4.96 6.63 -4.26
N TYR A 69 -5.14 6.65 -2.94
CA TYR A 69 -4.78 7.82 -2.14
C TYR A 69 -3.26 8.09 -2.18
N LEU A 70 -2.43 7.04 -2.09
CA LEU A 70 -0.98 7.18 -2.23
C LEU A 70 -0.54 7.68 -3.61
N ASP A 71 -1.30 7.37 -4.66
CA ASP A 71 -1.08 7.87 -6.01
C ASP A 71 -1.45 9.36 -6.13
N SER A 72 -2.75 9.65 -5.98
CA SER A 72 -3.36 10.93 -6.33
C SER A 72 -3.46 11.93 -5.17
N GLY A 73 -3.33 11.48 -3.93
CA GLY A 73 -3.63 12.29 -2.73
C GLY A 73 -5.13 12.54 -2.50
N VAL A 74 -5.99 11.93 -3.32
CA VAL A 74 -7.45 12.11 -3.28
C VAL A 74 -8.11 10.79 -2.89
N PHE A 75 -9.13 10.89 -2.04
CA PHE A 75 -9.96 9.74 -1.72
C PHE A 75 -10.86 9.36 -2.88
N LEU A 76 -10.89 8.06 -3.19
CA LEU A 76 -12.06 7.48 -3.85
C LEU A 76 -13.24 7.64 -2.89
N GLY A 77 -14.28 8.36 -3.33
CA GLY A 77 -15.48 8.56 -2.52
C GLY A 77 -16.10 7.22 -2.09
N LYS A 78 -16.81 7.20 -0.95
CA LYS A 78 -17.55 6.02 -0.49
C LYS A 78 -18.51 5.56 -1.61
N GLY A 79 -18.26 4.39 -2.20
CA GLY A 79 -19.17 3.77 -3.17
C GLY A 79 -18.64 3.59 -4.60
N VAL A 80 -17.36 3.87 -4.88
CA VAL A 80 -16.76 3.53 -6.19
C VAL A 80 -16.42 2.03 -6.29
N ASP A 81 -16.38 1.30 -5.17
CA ASP A 81 -16.18 -0.16 -5.09
C ASP A 81 -17.32 -0.99 -5.72
N SER A 82 -18.44 -0.37 -6.11
CA SER A 82 -19.67 -1.11 -6.42
C SER A 82 -20.12 -1.08 -7.89
N ASN A 83 -19.49 -0.32 -8.81
CA ASN A 83 -20.20 0.00 -10.07
C ASN A 83 -19.36 0.30 -11.33
N ILE A 84 -18.17 -0.26 -11.50
CA ILE A 84 -17.38 -0.07 -12.74
C ILE A 84 -17.04 -1.44 -13.35
N ASN A 85 -17.11 -1.56 -14.68
CA ASN A 85 -16.92 -2.84 -15.37
C ASN A 85 -15.57 -3.49 -14.98
N ALA A 86 -15.60 -4.77 -14.57
CA ALA A 86 -14.44 -5.48 -13.98
C ALA A 86 -13.16 -5.50 -14.84
N VAL A 87 -13.27 -5.41 -16.18
CA VAL A 87 -12.12 -5.37 -17.09
C VAL A 87 -11.45 -3.98 -17.10
N SER A 88 -12.24 -2.90 -17.01
CA SER A 88 -11.71 -1.54 -16.86
C SER A 88 -11.12 -1.28 -15.47
N GLU A 89 -11.65 -1.95 -14.43
CA GLU A 89 -11.13 -1.86 -13.07
C GLU A 89 -9.69 -2.39 -12.96
N ASN A 90 -9.40 -3.58 -13.50
CA ASN A 90 -8.05 -4.15 -13.41
C ASN A 90 -7.01 -3.27 -14.14
N THR A 91 -7.32 -2.78 -15.34
CA THR A 91 -6.38 -1.93 -16.09
C THR A 91 -6.09 -0.62 -15.35
N HIS A 92 -7.12 0.04 -14.83
CA HIS A 92 -6.95 1.27 -14.06
C HIS A 92 -6.17 1.00 -12.76
N LEU A 93 -6.52 -0.06 -12.03
CA LEU A 93 -5.85 -0.42 -10.79
C LEU A 93 -4.37 -0.75 -11.00
N ILE A 94 -4.03 -1.45 -12.08
CA ILE A 94 -2.63 -1.71 -12.46
C ILE A 94 -1.89 -0.41 -12.74
N MET A 95 -2.51 0.55 -13.44
CA MET A 95 -1.88 1.86 -13.71
C MET A 95 -1.60 2.63 -12.42
N VAL A 96 -2.58 2.72 -11.53
CA VAL A 96 -2.44 3.37 -10.22
C VAL A 96 -1.36 2.68 -9.40
N ALA A 97 -1.39 1.35 -9.32
CA ALA A 97 -0.39 0.57 -8.57
C ALA A 97 1.02 0.77 -9.16
N LYS A 98 1.18 0.79 -10.49
CA LYS A 98 2.46 1.04 -11.15
C LYS A 98 2.98 2.45 -10.86
N SER A 99 2.11 3.45 -10.86
CA SER A 99 2.46 4.82 -10.49
C SER A 99 2.99 4.89 -9.06
N VAL A 100 2.29 4.26 -8.09
CA VAL A 100 2.76 4.16 -6.69
C VAL A 100 4.08 3.40 -6.59
N ALA A 101 4.23 2.29 -7.31
CA ALA A 101 5.46 1.50 -7.33
C ALA A 101 6.65 2.32 -7.80
N GLN A 102 6.47 3.10 -8.87
CA GLN A 102 7.50 4.01 -9.39
C GLN A 102 7.79 5.16 -8.41
N LYS A 103 6.75 5.78 -7.86
CA LYS A 103 6.84 6.91 -6.90
C LYS A 103 7.66 6.55 -5.67
N TYR A 104 7.45 5.35 -5.12
CA TYR A 104 8.15 4.88 -3.91
C TYR A 104 9.31 3.92 -4.19
N ASN A 105 9.56 3.61 -5.47
CA ASN A 105 10.57 2.66 -5.94
C ASN A 105 10.52 1.32 -5.20
N CYS A 106 9.32 0.75 -5.07
CA CYS A 106 9.06 -0.48 -4.32
C CYS A 106 7.98 -1.33 -5.01
N VAL A 107 7.90 -2.62 -4.66
CA VAL A 107 6.78 -3.47 -5.09
C VAL A 107 5.50 -2.98 -4.43
N VAL A 108 4.39 -3.00 -5.17
CA VAL A 108 3.06 -2.67 -4.64
C VAL A 108 2.16 -3.88 -4.78
N ILE A 109 1.49 -4.23 -3.68
CA ILE A 109 0.46 -5.27 -3.62
C ILE A 109 -0.87 -4.58 -3.33
N VAL A 110 -1.82 -4.72 -4.23
CA VAL A 110 -3.17 -4.19 -4.08
C VAL A 110 -4.11 -5.34 -3.78
N THR A 111 -4.74 -5.31 -2.60
CA THR A 111 -5.79 -6.29 -2.26
C THR A 111 -7.13 -5.82 -2.82
N ALA A 112 -7.75 -6.66 -3.64
CA ALA A 112 -9.04 -6.39 -4.31
C ALA A 112 -9.76 -7.71 -4.59
N LYS A 113 -10.75 -7.72 -5.50
CA LYS A 113 -11.38 -8.97 -5.95
C LYS A 113 -10.35 -9.96 -6.53
N ASN A 114 -9.39 -9.43 -7.30
CA ASN A 114 -8.17 -10.14 -7.64
C ASN A 114 -7.02 -9.34 -7.05
N ASP A 115 -6.14 -9.98 -6.31
CA ASP A 115 -4.96 -9.31 -5.78
C ASP A 115 -3.99 -9.02 -6.92
N ILE A 116 -3.47 -7.79 -6.97
CA ILE A 116 -2.57 -7.32 -8.02
C ILE A 116 -1.20 -7.04 -7.42
N ILE A 117 -0.16 -7.57 -8.06
CA ILE A 117 1.24 -7.37 -7.68
C ILE A 117 1.95 -6.68 -8.84
N VAL A 118 2.55 -5.53 -8.57
CA VAL A 118 3.33 -4.77 -9.54
C VAL A 118 4.70 -4.42 -8.99
N SER A 119 5.69 -4.41 -9.88
CA SER A 119 7.06 -4.00 -9.61
C SER A 119 7.39 -2.73 -10.40
N PRO A 120 8.20 -1.80 -9.86
CA PRO A 120 8.66 -0.63 -10.61
C PRO A 120 9.67 -0.99 -11.71
N PHE A 121 10.21 -2.21 -11.69
CA PHE A 121 11.28 -2.67 -12.59
C PHE A 121 10.82 -3.70 -13.63
N SER A 122 9.53 -4.07 -13.64
CA SER A 122 8.98 -5.06 -14.58
C SER A 122 7.73 -4.52 -15.28
N SER A 123 7.56 -4.89 -16.55
CA SER A 123 6.32 -4.66 -17.28
C SER A 123 5.24 -5.68 -16.89
N GLU A 124 5.65 -6.85 -16.39
CA GLU A 124 4.77 -7.94 -15.97
C GLU A 124 3.95 -7.56 -14.74
N VAL A 125 2.78 -8.18 -14.63
CA VAL A 125 1.83 -7.98 -13.53
C VAL A 125 1.47 -9.35 -12.98
N GLY A 126 1.67 -9.55 -11.69
CA GLY A 126 1.18 -10.73 -10.99
C GLY A 126 -0.28 -10.53 -10.61
N ILE A 127 -1.13 -11.52 -10.89
CA ILE A 127 -2.54 -11.52 -10.49
C ILE A 127 -2.79 -12.80 -9.70
N ILE A 128 -3.30 -12.67 -8.48
CA ILE A 128 -3.70 -13.80 -7.65
C ILE A 128 -5.22 -13.78 -7.54
N ASN A 129 -5.85 -14.87 -8.00
CA ASN A 129 -7.29 -15.07 -7.92
C ASN A 129 -7.57 -16.21 -6.93
N PHE A 130 -7.59 -15.87 -5.65
CA PHE A 130 -7.97 -16.77 -4.57
C PHE A 130 -9.12 -16.13 -3.79
N ASP A 131 -10.31 -16.22 -4.37
CA ASP A 131 -11.53 -15.73 -3.73
C ASP A 131 -11.96 -16.74 -2.66
N LEU A 132 -11.50 -16.52 -1.43
CA LEU A 132 -12.07 -17.18 -0.26
C LEU A 132 -13.17 -16.27 0.29
N PRO A 133 -14.43 -16.72 0.39
CA PRO A 133 -15.45 -15.93 1.05
C PRO A 133 -14.98 -15.62 2.48
N ILE A 134 -14.65 -14.35 2.73
CA ILE A 134 -14.41 -13.85 4.08
C ILE A 134 -15.67 -14.15 4.90
N LEU A 135 -15.47 -14.72 6.09
CA LEU A 135 -16.52 -14.96 7.09
C LEU A 135 -17.46 -13.74 7.15
N THR A 136 -18.65 -13.91 6.59
CA THR A 136 -19.76 -13.00 6.81
C THR A 136 -20.02 -13.00 8.32
N LYS A 137 -19.84 -11.85 8.95
CA LYS A 137 -20.23 -11.62 10.35
C LYS A 137 -21.72 -11.87 10.56
#